data_AF-A0A1X0UT87-F1
#
_entry.id   AF-A0A1X0UT87-F1
#
_cell.length_a   1.000
_cell.length_b   1.000
_cell.length_c   1.000
_cell.angle_alpha   90.00
_cell.angle_beta   90.00
_cell.angle_gamma   90.00
#
_symmetry.space_group_name_H-M   'P 1'
#
loop_
_entity.id
_entity.type
_entity.pdbx_description
1 polymer ?
#
loop_
_entity_poly.entity_id
_entity_poly.type
_entity_poly.pdbx_seq_one_letter_code
_entity_poly.pdbx_strand_id
1 'polypeptide(L)'
;MAHIEKAETKRTKNSKPQSSYRVRWTEKARDEMGRPIPFSPGRPDGRAKEVNRQRTFRSKEAAQEYCDELNAQRHKVVAASPSELRKLGDQALGYFAQQYFEGLAGLVKPRYARETEAVYKRYIAATFATRAVASITAADIRRFRADLLSPRPQRSYRPDEPVEMVTLARTTIKPAYDVLRRILDVAVVDGAIPANPVHSVPLGRTTATVDADTPEFEARPLTAEQVGAVTDHIARVQGYPIYALAVTTSAYSGLRAGELAGLNVGDVGLPEVEGRNGSLRVTRTRRAVRGGFETGTPKSKRSRRTVRFPPKSGQWSRGHDGRDQ
;
A
#
# COMPACT_ATOMS: atom_id res chain seq x y z
N MET A 1 15.27 -25.37 29.22
CA MET A 1 13.82 -25.40 29.52
C MET A 1 13.65 -25.36 31.03
N ALA A 2 12.48 -24.98 31.56
CA ALA A 2 12.26 -25.07 33.00
C ALA A 2 12.05 -26.55 33.37
N HIS A 3 12.60 -26.99 34.50
CA HIS A 3 12.43 -28.36 34.98
C HIS A 3 12.30 -28.41 36.50
N ILE A 4 11.66 -29.48 36.99
CA ILE A 4 11.31 -29.66 38.41
C ILE A 4 12.23 -30.70 39.02
N GLU A 5 12.78 -30.39 40.18
CA GLU A 5 13.57 -31.30 41.00
C GLU A 5 12.95 -31.41 42.39
N LYS A 6 12.96 -32.62 42.98
CA LYS A 6 12.56 -32.82 44.37
C LYS A 6 13.68 -32.34 45.29
N ALA A 7 13.37 -31.44 46.22
CA ALA A 7 14.33 -30.91 47.18
C ALA A 7 14.04 -31.45 48.58
N GLU A 8 15.09 -31.95 49.24
CA GLU A 8 15.03 -32.41 50.62
C GLU A 8 14.85 -31.23 51.58
N THR A 9 13.92 -31.37 52.54
CA THR A 9 13.64 -30.33 53.53
C THR A 9 13.87 -30.88 54.94
N LYS A 10 14.55 -30.10 55.79
CA LYS A 10 14.73 -30.39 57.23
C LYS A 10 13.46 -30.17 58.07
N ARG A 11 12.32 -29.80 57.44
CA ARG A 11 11.06 -29.52 58.13
C ARG A 11 10.23 -30.80 58.22
N THR A 12 9.82 -31.09 59.44
CA THR A 12 8.90 -32.17 59.76
C THR A 12 7.57 -31.57 60.22
N LYS A 13 6.46 -32.16 59.80
CA LYS A 13 5.12 -31.91 60.37
C LYS A 13 4.61 -33.25 60.87
N ASN A 14 4.26 -33.32 62.15
CA ASN A 14 3.90 -34.59 62.83
C ASN A 14 4.97 -35.68 62.62
N SER A 15 6.24 -35.33 62.82
CA SER A 15 7.40 -36.24 62.68
C SER A 15 7.62 -36.88 61.30
N LYS A 16 6.87 -36.44 60.26
CA LYS A 16 7.08 -36.88 58.88
C LYS A 16 7.80 -35.78 58.06
N PRO A 17 8.83 -36.12 57.27
CA PRO A 17 9.53 -35.17 56.42
C PRO A 17 8.61 -34.61 55.33
N GLN A 18 8.58 -33.29 55.18
CA GLN A 18 7.80 -32.65 54.11
C GLN A 18 8.58 -32.63 52.80
N SER A 19 7.93 -33.00 51.70
CA SER A 19 8.52 -32.86 50.36
C SER A 19 8.48 -31.41 49.90
N SER A 20 9.60 -30.89 49.39
CA SER A 20 9.63 -29.61 48.68
C SER A 20 10.02 -29.84 47.23
N TYR A 21 9.56 -28.96 46.34
CA TYR A 21 9.80 -29.04 44.90
C TYR A 21 10.50 -27.77 44.45
N ARG A 22 11.53 -27.89 43.61
CA ARG A 22 12.30 -26.76 43.11
C ARG A 22 12.19 -26.71 41.60
N VAL A 23 11.73 -25.58 41.07
CA VAL A 23 11.75 -25.29 39.63
C VAL A 23 13.04 -24.53 39.33
N ARG A 24 13.83 -25.03 38.38
CA ARG A 24 15.05 -24.37 37.87
C ARG A 24 14.82 -23.91 36.45
N TRP A 25 15.31 -22.71 36.11
CA TRP A 25 15.28 -22.18 34.75
C TRP A 25 16.48 -21.27 34.49
N THR A 26 16.79 -21.04 33.20
CA THR A 26 17.87 -20.14 32.78
C THR A 26 17.31 -18.83 32.23
N GLU A 27 17.93 -17.72 32.61
CA GLU A 27 17.67 -16.37 32.10
C GLU A 27 18.95 -15.72 31.59
N LYS A 28 18.84 -14.75 30.68
CA LYS A 28 19.99 -13.95 30.25
C LYS A 28 20.36 -12.96 31.37
N ALA A 29 21.62 -12.93 31.77
CA ALA A 29 22.15 -11.93 32.69
C ALA A 29 22.03 -10.55 32.04
N ARG A 30 21.55 -9.56 32.79
CA ARG A 30 21.40 -8.17 32.34
C ARG A 30 22.21 -7.25 33.25
N ASP A 31 22.78 -6.19 32.68
CA ASP A 31 23.48 -5.14 33.42
C ASP A 31 22.50 -4.17 34.12
N GLU A 32 23.03 -3.18 34.83
CA GLU A 32 22.25 -2.15 35.54
C GLU A 32 21.36 -1.31 34.59
N MET A 33 21.65 -1.29 33.29
CA MET A 33 20.88 -0.63 32.25
C MET A 33 19.93 -1.59 31.51
N GLY A 34 19.83 -2.85 31.95
CA GLY A 34 18.93 -3.87 31.41
C GLY A 34 19.39 -4.53 30.11
N ARG A 35 20.63 -4.31 29.64
CA ARG A 35 21.20 -4.90 28.43
C ARG A 35 21.77 -6.29 28.72
N PRO A 36 21.66 -7.28 27.80
CA PRO A 36 22.24 -8.60 28.00
C PRO A 36 23.77 -8.53 28.12
N ILE A 37 24.33 -9.09 29.19
CA ILE A 37 25.78 -9.15 29.40
C ILE A 37 26.36 -10.20 28.46
N PRO A 38 27.35 -9.89 27.62
CA PRO A 38 27.98 -10.88 26.74
C PRO A 38 28.74 -11.93 27.57
N PHE A 39 28.75 -13.19 27.12
CA PHE A 39 29.47 -14.29 27.77
C PHE A 39 30.99 -14.09 27.71
N SER A 40 31.48 -13.49 26.61
CA SER A 40 32.90 -13.18 26.40
C SER A 40 33.07 -11.67 26.21
N PRO A 41 33.81 -10.96 27.10
CA PRO A 41 33.98 -9.51 27.01
C PRO A 41 34.60 -9.01 25.69
N GLY A 42 35.44 -9.83 25.03
CA GLY A 42 36.06 -9.50 23.74
C GLY A 42 35.18 -9.71 22.51
N ARG A 43 33.93 -10.17 22.65
CA ARG A 43 32.95 -10.29 21.57
C ARG A 43 31.57 -9.81 22.05
N PRO A 44 31.30 -8.49 22.01
CA PRO A 44 30.07 -7.91 22.54
C PRO A 44 28.79 -8.39 21.81
N ASP A 45 28.87 -8.75 20.53
CA ASP A 45 27.77 -9.33 19.76
C ASP A 45 27.62 -10.86 19.93
N GLY A 46 28.42 -11.45 20.82
CA GLY A 46 28.44 -12.88 21.08
C GLY A 46 27.24 -13.38 21.91
N ARG A 47 27.28 -14.67 22.26
CA ARG A 47 26.26 -15.28 23.13
C ARG A 47 26.18 -14.52 24.46
N ALA A 48 24.97 -14.22 24.93
CA ALA A 48 24.77 -13.60 26.24
C ALA A 48 25.09 -14.60 27.38
N LYS A 49 25.61 -14.10 28.49
CA LYS A 49 25.80 -14.84 29.74
C LYS A 49 24.44 -15.27 30.28
N GLU A 50 24.29 -16.54 30.62
CA GLU A 50 23.07 -17.07 31.23
C GLU A 50 23.28 -17.23 32.74
N VAL A 51 22.24 -16.95 33.52
CA VAL A 51 22.19 -17.15 34.97
C VAL A 51 21.11 -18.18 35.30
N ASN A 52 21.47 -19.10 36.20
CA ASN A 52 20.54 -20.09 36.73
C ASN A 52 19.66 -19.44 37.79
N ARG A 53 18.35 -19.52 37.61
CA ARG A 53 17.34 -19.13 38.58
C ARG A 53 16.65 -20.37 39.13
N GLN A 54 16.22 -20.26 40.38
CA GLN A 54 15.49 -21.33 41.04
C GLN A 54 14.41 -20.77 41.96
N ARG A 55 13.28 -21.46 42.04
CA ARG A 55 12.19 -21.14 42.97
C ARG A 55 11.67 -22.42 43.60
N THR A 56 11.45 -22.38 44.91
CA THR A 56 10.99 -23.53 45.69
C THR A 56 9.51 -23.40 46.03
N PHE A 57 8.79 -24.51 45.90
CA PHE A 57 7.37 -24.66 46.12
C PHE A 57 7.10 -25.78 47.14
N ARG A 58 5.98 -25.68 47.85
CA ARG A 58 5.55 -26.65 48.85
C ARG A 58 4.70 -27.78 48.28
N SER A 59 4.08 -27.56 47.12
CA SER A 59 3.27 -28.56 46.41
C SER A 59 3.91 -28.91 45.07
N LYS A 60 3.77 -30.18 44.65
CA LYS A 60 4.20 -30.65 43.33
C LYS A 60 3.38 -29.98 42.23
N GLU A 61 2.08 -29.85 42.44
CA GLU A 61 1.14 -29.24 41.49
C GLU A 61 1.50 -27.78 41.24
N ALA A 62 1.74 -26.99 42.30
CA ALA A 62 2.16 -25.60 42.17
C ALA A 62 3.53 -25.45 41.47
N ALA A 63 4.44 -26.41 41.66
CA ALA A 63 5.72 -26.42 40.93
C ALA A 63 5.52 -26.78 39.45
N GLN A 64 4.56 -27.67 39.15
CA GLN A 64 4.22 -28.09 37.80
C GLN A 64 3.53 -26.97 37.02
N GLU A 65 2.52 -26.33 37.60
CA GLU A 65 1.84 -25.18 37.01
C GLU A 65 2.83 -24.05 36.69
N TYR A 66 3.76 -23.74 37.60
CA TYR A 66 4.78 -22.73 37.36
C TYR A 66 5.81 -23.14 36.29
N CYS A 67 6.18 -24.43 36.25
CA CYS A 67 7.03 -24.97 35.20
C CYS A 67 6.35 -24.90 33.83
N ASP A 68 5.07 -25.25 33.76
CA ASP A 68 4.26 -25.23 32.56
C ASP A 68 3.97 -23.79 32.13
N GLU A 69 3.78 -22.84 33.06
CA GLU A 69 3.69 -21.42 32.77
C GLU A 69 4.99 -20.90 32.16
N LEU A 70 6.15 -21.21 32.74
CA LEU A 70 7.47 -20.81 32.21
C LEU A 70 7.74 -21.43 30.83
N ASN A 71 7.35 -22.68 30.61
CA ASN A 71 7.47 -23.34 29.32
C ASN A 71 6.47 -22.76 28.31
N ALA A 72 5.22 -22.51 28.70
CA ALA A 72 4.20 -21.88 27.86
C ALA A 72 4.57 -20.44 27.48
N GLN A 73 5.17 -19.65 28.39
CA GLN A 73 5.72 -18.32 28.07
C GLN A 73 6.86 -18.41 27.04
N ARG A 74 7.64 -19.49 27.04
CA ARG A 74 8.65 -19.76 26.00
C ARG A 74 8.05 -20.30 24.69
N HIS A 75 6.94 -21.04 24.76
CA HIS A 75 6.28 -21.65 23.61
C HIS A 75 5.23 -20.76 22.92
N LYS A 76 4.66 -19.75 23.59
CA LYS A 76 3.67 -18.81 23.04
C LYS A 76 4.18 -17.92 21.88
N VAL A 77 5.43 -18.05 21.46
CA VAL A 77 6.05 -17.27 20.38
C VAL A 77 6.43 -18.11 19.15
N VAL A 78 6.37 -19.44 19.21
CA VAL A 78 7.07 -20.29 18.24
C VAL A 78 6.08 -21.21 17.51
N ALA A 79 5.33 -20.65 16.55
CA ALA A 79 4.55 -21.43 15.57
C ALA A 79 5.45 -22.07 14.49
N ALA A 80 6.70 -21.62 14.37
CA ALA A 80 7.76 -22.22 13.55
C ALA A 80 9.05 -22.21 14.36
N SER A 81 9.87 -23.26 14.26
CA SER A 81 11.12 -23.37 15.02
C SER A 81 12.03 -22.14 14.77
N PRO A 82 12.87 -21.73 15.74
CA PRO A 82 13.77 -20.58 15.56
C PRO A 82 14.67 -20.67 14.31
N SER A 83 14.95 -21.90 13.85
CA SER A 83 15.70 -22.17 12.63
C SER A 83 14.88 -21.91 11.36
N GLU A 84 13.58 -22.24 11.36
CA GLU A 84 12.67 -21.97 10.24
C GLU A 84 12.38 -20.47 10.11
N LEU A 85 12.16 -19.78 11.24
CA LEU A 85 12.00 -18.32 11.24
C LEU A 85 13.25 -17.60 10.71
N ARG A 86 14.44 -18.10 11.05
CA ARG A 86 15.70 -17.55 10.51
C ARG A 86 15.78 -17.76 9.00
N LYS A 87 15.47 -18.96 8.50
CA LYS A 87 15.42 -19.24 7.05
C LYS A 87 14.44 -18.33 6.31
N LEU A 88 13.26 -18.06 6.89
CA LEU A 88 12.29 -17.14 6.32
C LEU A 88 12.79 -15.69 6.31
N GLY A 89 13.46 -15.25 7.38
CA GLY A 89 14.08 -13.92 7.45
C GLY A 89 15.22 -13.73 6.45
N ASP A 90 15.98 -14.79 6.16
CA ASP A 90 17.06 -14.80 5.17
C ASP A 90 16.54 -14.77 3.72
N GLN A 91 15.25 -15.03 3.51
CA GLN A 91 14.64 -15.01 2.19
C GLN A 91 14.54 -13.58 1.64
N ALA A 92 14.73 -13.45 0.33
CA ALA A 92 14.79 -12.16 -0.34
C ALA A 92 13.42 -11.45 -0.38
N LEU A 93 13.38 -10.10 -0.38
CA LEU A 93 12.13 -9.35 -0.50
C LEU A 93 11.34 -9.73 -1.76
N GLY A 94 12.02 -10.08 -2.85
CA GLY A 94 11.40 -10.53 -4.10
C GLY A 94 10.50 -11.76 -3.92
N TYR A 95 10.84 -12.66 -2.99
CA TYR A 95 10.00 -13.82 -2.65
C TYR A 95 8.66 -13.39 -2.06
N PHE A 96 8.69 -12.52 -1.05
CA PHE A 96 7.46 -11.99 -0.44
C PHE A 96 6.68 -11.07 -1.40
N ALA A 97 7.39 -10.38 -2.31
CA ALA A 97 6.75 -9.59 -3.36
C ALA A 97 5.94 -10.48 -4.31
N GLN A 98 6.50 -11.62 -4.71
CA GLN A 98 5.79 -12.60 -5.52
C GLN A 98 4.52 -13.10 -4.81
N GLN A 99 4.63 -13.54 -3.55
CA GLN A 99 3.48 -13.97 -2.75
C GLN A 99 2.42 -12.87 -2.64
N TYR A 100 2.84 -11.62 -2.41
CA TYR A 100 1.93 -10.47 -2.34
C TYR A 100 1.16 -10.29 -3.67
N PHE A 101 1.83 -10.36 -4.82
CA PHE A 101 1.18 -10.19 -6.12
C PHE A 101 0.30 -11.38 -6.52
N GLU A 102 0.71 -12.60 -6.20
CA GLU A 102 -0.12 -13.80 -6.36
C GLU A 102 -1.39 -13.70 -5.51
N GLY A 103 -1.28 -13.21 -4.27
CA GLY A 103 -2.42 -12.96 -3.38
C GLY A 103 -3.39 -11.88 -3.89
N LEU A 104 -2.95 -10.98 -4.79
CA LEU A 104 -3.84 -10.02 -5.43
C LEU A 104 -4.73 -10.65 -6.51
N ALA A 105 -4.33 -11.80 -7.07
CA ALA A 105 -5.11 -12.47 -8.12
C ALA A 105 -6.50 -12.85 -7.58
N GLY A 106 -7.55 -12.46 -8.30
CA GLY A 106 -8.94 -12.72 -7.91
C GLY A 106 -9.53 -11.77 -6.85
N LEU A 107 -8.71 -11.12 -6.01
CA LEU A 107 -9.18 -10.16 -5.00
C LEU A 107 -9.38 -8.75 -5.55
N VAL A 108 -8.53 -8.33 -6.49
CA VAL A 108 -8.55 -6.97 -7.06
C VAL A 108 -8.74 -7.01 -8.58
N LYS A 109 -9.12 -5.87 -9.16
CA LYS A 109 -9.16 -5.74 -10.63
C LYS A 109 -7.75 -6.00 -11.19
N PRO A 110 -7.59 -6.77 -12.29
CA PRO A 110 -6.28 -7.10 -12.86
C PRO A 110 -5.40 -5.87 -13.13
N ARG A 111 -6.02 -4.76 -13.53
CA ARG A 111 -5.34 -3.46 -13.68
C ARG A 111 -4.61 -3.01 -12.42
N TYR A 112 -5.26 -3.10 -11.27
CA TYR A 112 -4.66 -2.66 -10.01
C TYR A 112 -3.44 -3.50 -9.66
N ALA A 113 -3.51 -4.82 -9.86
CA ALA A 113 -2.36 -5.71 -9.68
C ALA A 113 -1.20 -5.30 -10.60
N ARG A 114 -1.46 -5.12 -11.91
CA ARG A 114 -0.44 -4.67 -12.88
C ARG A 114 0.19 -3.32 -12.54
N GLU A 115 -0.62 -2.33 -12.14
CA GLU A 115 -0.12 -1.00 -11.75
C GLU A 115 0.75 -1.07 -10.49
N THR A 116 0.33 -1.88 -9.51
CA THR A 116 1.06 -2.09 -8.25
C THR A 116 2.40 -2.81 -8.50
N GLU A 117 2.41 -3.83 -9.36
CA GLU A 117 3.61 -4.55 -9.77
C GLU A 117 4.57 -3.66 -10.57
N ALA A 118 4.05 -2.81 -11.46
CA ALA A 118 4.86 -1.84 -12.20
C ALA A 118 5.53 -0.81 -11.27
N VAL A 119 4.84 -0.38 -10.21
CA VAL A 119 5.42 0.48 -9.15
C VAL A 119 6.56 -0.25 -8.43
N TYR A 120 6.37 -1.52 -8.06
CA TYR A 120 7.43 -2.34 -7.47
C TYR A 120 8.66 -2.45 -8.37
N LYS A 121 8.46 -2.86 -9.63
CA LYS A 121 9.54 -3.00 -10.62
C LYS A 121 10.30 -1.69 -10.84
N ARG A 122 9.58 -0.57 -10.89
CA ARG A 122 10.17 0.75 -11.17
C ARG A 122 10.98 1.31 -10.01
N TYR A 123 10.47 1.20 -8.79
CA TYR A 123 11.02 1.96 -7.66
C TYR A 123 11.66 1.09 -6.58
N ILE A 124 11.23 -0.16 -6.40
CA ILE A 124 11.60 -0.98 -5.23
C ILE A 124 12.58 -2.08 -5.62
N ALA A 125 12.34 -2.74 -6.75
CA ALA A 125 12.99 -3.99 -7.10
C ALA A 125 14.52 -3.87 -7.15
N ALA A 126 15.04 -2.83 -7.81
CA ALA A 126 16.48 -2.62 -7.95
C ALA A 126 17.22 -2.52 -6.60
N THR A 127 16.59 -1.90 -5.59
CA THR A 127 17.23 -1.66 -4.28
C THR A 127 17.06 -2.83 -3.32
N PHE A 128 15.89 -3.49 -3.35
CA PHE A 128 15.51 -4.41 -2.28
C PHE A 128 15.20 -5.84 -2.72
N ALA A 129 14.94 -6.12 -4.01
CA ALA A 129 14.40 -7.42 -4.42
C ALA A 129 15.28 -8.60 -3.99
N THR A 130 16.59 -8.45 -4.02
CA THR A 130 17.57 -9.51 -3.68
C THR A 130 18.01 -9.49 -2.23
N ARG A 131 17.61 -8.48 -1.44
CA ARG A 131 18.01 -8.35 -0.04
C ARG A 131 17.14 -9.25 0.84
N ALA A 132 17.77 -9.94 1.78
CA ALA A 132 17.07 -10.68 2.83
C ALA A 132 16.16 -9.74 3.62
N VAL A 133 14.90 -10.13 3.85
CA VAL A 133 13.93 -9.24 4.51
C VAL A 133 14.34 -8.89 5.93
N ALA A 134 14.95 -9.82 6.67
CA ALA A 134 15.49 -9.54 8.00
C ALA A 134 16.65 -8.53 8.00
N SER A 135 17.30 -8.30 6.86
CA SER A 135 18.38 -7.31 6.71
C SER A 135 17.88 -5.89 6.41
N ILE A 136 16.58 -5.71 6.13
CA ILE A 136 16.02 -4.40 5.77
C ILE A 136 15.69 -3.65 7.06
N THR A 137 16.44 -2.58 7.31
CA THR A 137 16.33 -1.78 8.52
C THR A 137 15.55 -0.50 8.29
N ALA A 138 15.13 0.17 9.36
CA ALA A 138 14.56 1.52 9.27
C ALA A 138 15.56 2.53 8.65
N ALA A 139 16.88 2.33 8.80
CA ALA A 139 17.89 3.17 8.16
C ALA A 139 17.86 3.02 6.62
N ASP A 140 17.68 1.79 6.13
CA ASP A 140 17.51 1.53 4.70
C ASP A 140 16.25 2.22 4.16
N ILE A 141 15.14 2.18 4.90
CA ILE A 141 13.91 2.88 4.49
C ILE A 141 14.11 4.40 4.46
N ARG A 142 14.88 4.98 5.41
CA ARG A 142 15.21 6.42 5.37
C ARG A 142 16.05 6.78 4.14
N ARG A 143 17.05 5.94 3.81
CA ARG A 143 17.88 6.11 2.61
C ARG A 143 17.03 6.01 1.35
N PHE A 144 16.18 4.99 1.26
CA PHE A 144 15.24 4.83 0.16
C PHE A 144 14.33 6.05 -0.01
N ARG A 145 13.85 6.64 1.09
CA ARG A 145 13.09 7.90 1.04
C ARG A 145 13.88 9.02 0.40
N ALA A 146 15.12 9.20 0.84
CA ALA A 146 16.01 10.25 0.36
C ALA A 146 16.32 10.04 -1.13
N ASP A 147 16.59 8.81 -1.54
CA ASP A 147 16.83 8.44 -2.95
C ASP A 147 15.59 8.69 -3.82
N LEU A 148 14.37 8.50 -3.30
CA LEU A 148 13.15 8.85 -4.03
C LEU A 148 12.91 10.36 -4.13
N LEU A 149 13.45 11.14 -3.20
CA LEU A 149 13.36 12.61 -3.21
C LEU A 149 14.56 13.29 -3.84
N SER A 150 15.57 12.54 -4.29
CA SER A 150 16.72 13.13 -4.96
C SER A 150 16.33 13.62 -6.37
N PRO A 151 16.91 14.76 -6.81
CA PRO A 151 16.75 15.23 -8.18
C PRO A 151 17.24 14.17 -9.16
N ARG A 152 16.48 13.99 -10.24
CA ARG A 152 16.74 12.98 -11.26
C ARG A 152 16.42 13.54 -12.64
N PRO A 153 17.07 13.05 -13.71
CA PRO A 153 16.82 13.54 -15.05
C PRO A 153 15.34 13.31 -15.42
N GLN A 154 14.67 14.36 -15.85
CA GLN A 154 13.33 14.28 -16.38
C GLN A 154 13.35 13.39 -17.61
N ARG A 155 12.39 12.48 -17.69
CA ARG A 155 12.23 11.64 -18.86
C ARG A 155 11.72 12.51 -20.01
N SER A 156 12.59 12.90 -20.93
CA SER A 156 12.19 13.47 -22.22
C SER A 156 12.02 12.38 -23.26
N TYR A 157 11.06 12.58 -24.16
CA TYR A 157 10.88 11.78 -25.38
C TYR A 157 11.49 12.45 -26.61
N ARG A 158 12.12 13.63 -26.42
CA ARG A 158 12.84 14.38 -27.44
C ARG A 158 14.34 14.30 -27.11
N PRO A 159 15.17 13.72 -27.99
CA PRO A 159 16.60 13.51 -27.71
C PRO A 159 17.38 14.82 -27.54
N ASP A 160 16.92 15.90 -28.17
CA ASP A 160 17.68 17.14 -28.36
C ASP A 160 17.37 18.20 -27.27
N GLU A 161 16.45 17.92 -26.35
CA GLU A 161 16.09 18.84 -25.27
C GLU A 161 17.08 18.74 -24.09
N PRO A 162 17.43 19.87 -23.46
CA PRO A 162 18.26 19.87 -22.27
C PRO A 162 17.60 19.04 -21.17
N VAL A 163 18.40 18.22 -20.48
CA VAL A 163 17.91 17.34 -19.42
C VAL A 163 17.64 18.17 -18.16
N GLU A 164 16.37 18.48 -17.93
CA GLU A 164 15.92 19.11 -16.69
C GLU A 164 15.98 18.11 -15.52
N MET A 165 16.46 18.55 -14.36
CA MET A 165 16.47 17.74 -13.15
C MET A 165 15.19 17.98 -12.37
N VAL A 166 14.40 16.92 -12.19
CA VAL A 166 13.12 16.97 -11.48
C VAL A 166 13.13 16.10 -10.25
N THR A 167 12.44 16.55 -9.21
CA THR A 167 12.16 15.75 -8.03
C THR A 167 10.77 15.12 -8.16
N LEU A 168 10.62 13.86 -7.75
CA LEU A 168 9.29 13.24 -7.82
C LEU A 168 8.32 13.89 -6.84
N ALA A 169 7.13 14.19 -7.36
CA ALA A 169 6.01 14.58 -6.52
C ALA A 169 5.66 13.48 -5.51
N ARG A 170 5.24 13.88 -4.30
CA ARG A 170 4.86 12.97 -3.22
C ARG A 170 3.71 12.02 -3.61
N THR A 171 2.82 12.45 -4.49
CA THR A 171 1.75 11.63 -5.10
C THR A 171 2.29 10.43 -5.89
N THR A 172 3.50 10.56 -6.44
CA THR A 172 4.21 9.50 -7.17
C THR A 172 5.00 8.59 -6.22
N ILE A 173 5.58 9.15 -5.17
CA ILE A 173 6.38 8.42 -4.17
C ILE A 173 5.49 7.57 -3.26
N LYS A 174 4.31 8.08 -2.88
CA LYS A 174 3.41 7.40 -1.95
C LYS A 174 3.04 5.96 -2.38
N PRO A 175 2.67 5.69 -3.65
CA PRO A 175 2.46 4.33 -4.13
C PRO A 175 3.66 3.40 -3.90
N ALA A 176 4.90 3.86 -4.13
CA ALA A 176 6.09 3.03 -3.89
C ALA A 176 6.22 2.64 -2.41
N TYR A 177 5.98 3.59 -1.50
CA TYR A 177 5.95 3.34 -0.06
C TYR A 177 4.84 2.38 0.36
N ASP A 178 3.63 2.57 -0.16
CA ASP A 178 2.49 1.73 0.17
C ASP A 178 2.69 0.28 -0.31
N VAL A 179 3.33 0.09 -1.46
CA VAL A 179 3.69 -1.24 -1.98
C VAL A 179 4.76 -1.90 -1.13
N LEU A 180 5.86 -1.19 -0.83
CA LEU A 180 6.93 -1.72 0.02
C LEU A 180 6.39 -2.13 1.39
N ARG A 181 5.55 -1.27 1.98
CA ARG A 181 4.89 -1.55 3.26
C ARG A 181 4.10 -2.84 3.19
N ARG A 182 3.23 -3.02 2.19
CA ARG A 182 2.39 -4.21 2.07
C ARG A 182 3.18 -5.50 1.84
N ILE A 183 4.26 -5.44 1.07
CA ILE A 183 5.15 -6.61 0.88
C ILE A 183 5.80 -7.01 2.20
N LEU A 184 6.28 -6.02 2.98
CA LEU A 184 6.85 -6.28 4.31
C LEU A 184 5.79 -6.71 5.33
N ASP A 185 4.53 -6.28 5.17
CA ASP A 185 3.42 -6.79 5.99
C ASP A 185 3.19 -8.29 5.75
N VAL A 186 3.33 -8.79 4.51
CA VAL A 186 3.30 -10.24 4.22
C VAL A 186 4.42 -10.95 4.99
N ALA A 187 5.64 -10.42 4.96
CA ALA A 187 6.76 -11.00 5.69
C ALA A 187 6.58 -11.01 7.22
N VAL A 188 5.85 -10.03 7.78
CA VAL A 188 5.48 -10.02 9.20
C VAL A 188 4.44 -11.10 9.50
N VAL A 189 3.42 -11.24 8.66
CA VAL A 189 2.37 -12.26 8.80
C VAL A 189 2.97 -13.67 8.75
N ASP A 190 3.92 -13.90 7.85
CA ASP A 190 4.63 -15.17 7.71
C ASP A 190 5.69 -15.40 8.81
N GLY A 191 5.88 -14.44 9.71
CA GLY A 191 6.83 -14.52 10.83
C GLY A 191 8.30 -14.33 10.46
N ALA A 192 8.61 -13.96 9.21
CA ALA A 192 9.98 -13.75 8.73
C ALA A 192 10.68 -12.56 9.41
N ILE A 193 9.90 -11.54 9.77
CA ILE A 193 10.36 -10.38 10.55
C ILE A 193 9.37 -10.05 11.68
N PRO A 194 9.86 -9.55 12.83
CA PRO A 194 8.99 -9.28 13.98
C PRO A 194 8.13 -8.02 13.80
N ALA A 195 8.55 -7.08 12.96
CA ALA A 195 7.84 -5.83 12.71
C ALA A 195 8.26 -5.23 11.38
N ASN A 196 7.34 -4.51 10.72
CA ASN A 196 7.60 -3.86 9.46
C ASN A 196 8.36 -2.52 9.65
N PRO A 197 9.61 -2.38 9.14
CA PRO A 197 10.44 -1.20 9.35
C PRO A 197 9.89 0.08 8.69
N VAL A 198 8.99 -0.04 7.70
CA VAL A 198 8.40 1.13 7.03
C VAL A 198 7.53 1.95 7.97
N HIS A 199 6.90 1.32 8.96
CA HIS A 199 6.07 2.05 9.93
C HIS A 199 6.89 3.03 10.79
N SER A 200 8.17 2.76 11.02
CA SER A 200 9.07 3.64 11.76
C SER A 200 9.56 4.84 10.95
N VAL A 201 9.29 4.88 9.64
CA VAL A 201 9.74 5.95 8.73
C VAL A 201 8.56 6.42 7.87
N PRO A 202 7.56 7.09 8.46
CA PRO A 202 6.43 7.58 7.70
C PRO A 202 6.87 8.62 6.65
N LEU A 203 6.18 8.63 5.52
CA LEU A 203 6.14 9.80 4.65
C LEU A 203 5.49 10.94 5.45
N GLY A 204 6.27 11.96 5.84
CA GLY A 204 5.79 13.12 6.61
C GLY A 204 4.48 13.69 6.03
N ARG A 205 3.59 14.23 6.87
CA ARG A 205 2.27 14.72 6.44
C ARG A 205 2.41 15.74 5.30
N THR A 206 1.43 15.77 4.40
CA THR A 206 1.37 16.64 3.21
C THR A 206 1.59 18.12 3.52
N THR A 207 1.44 18.54 4.78
CA THR A 207 1.54 19.92 5.25
C THR A 207 2.97 20.39 5.56
N ALA A 208 3.99 19.53 5.54
CA ALA A 208 5.30 19.89 6.13
C ALA A 208 6.42 20.23 5.11
N THR A 209 6.22 19.99 3.80
CA THR A 209 7.28 20.14 2.76
C THR A 209 6.68 20.32 1.36
N VAL A 210 5.50 20.92 1.26
CA VAL A 210 5.16 21.64 0.03
C VAL A 210 5.85 22.97 0.24
N ASP A 211 6.86 23.30 -0.57
CA ASP A 211 7.48 24.62 -0.54
C ASP A 211 6.36 25.65 -0.39
N ALA A 212 6.50 26.62 0.51
CA ALA A 212 5.47 27.64 0.72
C ALA A 212 5.09 28.37 -0.59
N ASP A 213 5.97 28.27 -1.60
CA ASP A 213 5.83 28.81 -2.95
C ASP A 213 5.23 27.85 -3.99
N THR A 214 4.95 26.59 -3.67
CA THR A 214 4.20 25.72 -4.59
C THR A 214 2.73 26.07 -4.49
N PRO A 215 2.12 26.68 -5.53
CA PRO A 215 0.72 27.05 -5.48
C PRO A 215 -0.13 25.80 -5.24
N GLU A 216 -1.06 25.89 -4.29
CA GLU A 216 -2.09 24.87 -4.13
C GLU A 216 -2.83 24.70 -5.46
N PHE A 217 -3.13 23.46 -5.83
CA PHE A 217 -3.84 23.21 -7.09
C PHE A 217 -5.24 23.85 -7.02
N GLU A 218 -5.39 24.97 -7.70
CA GLU A 218 -6.68 25.64 -7.87
C GLU A 218 -7.36 25.12 -9.13
N ALA A 219 -8.46 24.38 -8.95
CA ALA A 219 -9.25 23.93 -10.08
C ALA A 219 -9.95 25.13 -10.74
N ARG A 220 -9.62 25.41 -12.01
CA ARG A 220 -10.25 26.45 -12.83
C ARG A 220 -11.15 25.83 -13.90
N PRO A 221 -12.41 25.49 -13.56
CA PRO A 221 -13.34 24.91 -14.53
C PRO A 221 -13.71 25.93 -15.62
N LEU A 222 -13.94 25.43 -16.84
CA LEU A 222 -14.42 26.26 -17.95
C LEU A 222 -15.86 26.71 -17.72
N THR A 223 -16.17 27.96 -18.10
CA THR A 223 -17.55 28.46 -18.15
C THR A 223 -18.30 27.84 -19.34
N ALA A 224 -19.64 27.92 -19.33
CA ALA A 224 -20.46 27.44 -20.45
C ALA A 224 -20.09 28.13 -21.79
N GLU A 225 -19.81 29.43 -21.76
CA GLU A 225 -19.37 30.20 -22.93
C GLU A 225 -18.01 29.72 -23.45
N GLN A 226 -17.05 29.46 -22.55
CA GLN A 226 -15.74 28.93 -22.90
C GLN A 226 -15.83 27.52 -23.47
N VAL A 227 -16.70 26.67 -22.92
CA VAL A 227 -16.99 25.34 -23.50
C VAL A 227 -17.54 25.49 -24.92
N GLY A 228 -18.49 26.39 -25.14
CA GLY A 228 -19.04 26.70 -26.46
C GLY A 228 -17.94 27.09 -27.45
N ALA A 229 -17.11 28.08 -27.11
CA ALA A 229 -16.02 28.56 -27.93
C ALA A 229 -15.00 27.45 -28.28
N VAL A 230 -14.63 26.62 -27.31
CA VAL A 230 -13.73 25.47 -27.54
C VAL A 230 -14.38 24.47 -28.51
N THR A 231 -15.65 24.13 -28.31
CA THR A 231 -16.34 23.15 -29.16
C THR A 231 -16.56 23.67 -30.60
N ASP A 232 -16.87 24.95 -30.76
CA ASP A 232 -16.98 25.59 -32.08
C ASP A 232 -15.65 25.62 -32.81
N HIS A 233 -14.55 25.93 -32.11
CA HIS A 233 -13.21 25.90 -32.68
C HIS A 233 -12.84 24.48 -33.15
N ILE A 234 -13.07 23.46 -32.32
CA ILE A 234 -12.80 22.06 -32.68
C ILE A 234 -13.63 21.64 -33.90
N ALA A 235 -14.91 22.02 -33.95
CA ALA A 235 -15.81 21.64 -35.03
C ALA A 235 -15.49 22.36 -36.36
N ARG A 236 -15.34 23.69 -36.32
CA ARG A 236 -15.31 24.54 -37.51
C ARG A 236 -13.90 24.86 -38.00
N VAL A 237 -12.96 25.09 -37.08
CA VAL A 237 -11.59 25.48 -37.43
C VAL A 237 -10.69 24.26 -37.59
N GLN A 238 -10.76 23.32 -36.63
CA GLN A 238 -9.96 22.09 -36.71
C GLN A 238 -10.61 21.00 -37.57
N GLY A 239 -11.90 21.12 -37.88
CA GLY A 239 -12.63 20.19 -38.75
C GLY A 239 -12.96 18.84 -38.09
N TYR A 240 -13.03 18.77 -36.75
CA TYR A 240 -13.31 17.53 -36.01
C TYR A 240 -14.65 17.58 -35.25
N PRO A 241 -15.80 17.59 -35.94
CA PRO A 241 -17.11 17.75 -35.30
C PRO A 241 -17.45 16.64 -34.28
N ILE A 242 -16.93 15.43 -34.46
CA ILE A 242 -17.13 14.32 -33.52
C ILE A 242 -16.43 14.60 -32.18
N TYR A 243 -15.24 15.19 -32.19
CA TYR A 243 -14.54 15.57 -30.95
C TYR A 243 -15.20 16.76 -30.27
N ALA A 244 -15.74 17.70 -31.03
CA ALA A 244 -16.56 18.78 -30.47
C ALA A 244 -17.77 18.19 -29.72
N LEU A 245 -18.51 17.26 -30.34
CA LEU A 245 -19.62 16.57 -29.68
C LEU A 245 -19.19 15.82 -28.41
N ALA A 246 -18.02 15.16 -28.42
CA ALA A 246 -17.49 14.46 -27.25
C ALA A 246 -17.17 15.42 -26.09
N VAL A 247 -16.61 16.60 -26.39
CA VAL A 247 -16.32 17.64 -25.40
C VAL A 247 -17.61 18.23 -24.84
N THR A 248 -18.56 18.61 -25.69
CA THR A 248 -19.89 19.11 -25.27
C THR A 248 -20.58 18.07 -24.39
N THR A 249 -20.62 16.82 -24.83
CA THR A 249 -21.23 15.73 -24.07
C THR A 249 -20.58 15.58 -22.70
N SER A 250 -19.24 15.62 -22.62
CA SER A 250 -18.51 15.51 -21.35
C SER A 250 -18.83 16.65 -20.39
N ALA A 251 -18.85 17.89 -20.89
CA ALA A 251 -19.12 19.08 -20.10
C ALA A 251 -20.53 19.06 -19.46
N TYR A 252 -21.56 18.63 -20.20
CA TYR A 252 -22.94 18.65 -19.72
C TYR A 252 -23.42 17.35 -19.05
N SER A 253 -22.69 16.24 -19.19
CA SER A 253 -23.06 14.95 -18.58
C SER A 253 -22.21 14.58 -17.35
N GLY A 254 -21.06 15.23 -17.15
CA GLY A 254 -20.12 14.90 -16.08
C GLY A 254 -19.57 13.47 -16.17
N LEU A 255 -19.57 12.87 -17.36
CA LEU A 255 -18.99 11.56 -17.58
C LEU A 255 -17.47 11.61 -17.48
N ARG A 256 -16.88 10.62 -16.83
CA ARG A 256 -15.42 10.45 -16.86
C ARG A 256 -14.99 10.05 -18.27
N ALA A 257 -13.77 10.41 -18.67
CA ALA A 257 -13.25 10.07 -20.00
C ALA A 257 -13.40 8.59 -20.37
N GLY A 258 -13.15 7.68 -19.42
CA GLY A 258 -13.35 6.24 -19.65
C GLY A 258 -14.81 5.82 -19.76
N GLU A 259 -15.74 6.52 -19.08
CA GLU A 259 -17.19 6.28 -19.19
C GLU A 259 -17.69 6.74 -20.58
N LEU A 260 -17.26 7.92 -21.03
CA LEU A 260 -17.55 8.46 -22.35
C LEU A 260 -17.06 7.52 -23.48
N ALA A 261 -15.79 7.11 -23.42
CA ALA A 261 -15.22 6.17 -24.38
C ALA A 261 -15.89 4.78 -24.36
N GLY A 262 -16.59 4.45 -23.27
CA GLY A 262 -17.30 3.19 -23.10
C GLY A 262 -18.71 3.17 -23.69
N LEU A 263 -19.26 4.32 -24.11
CA LEU A 263 -20.60 4.39 -24.67
C LEU A 263 -20.67 3.64 -26.01
N ASN A 264 -21.77 2.91 -26.21
CA ASN A 264 -22.17 2.39 -27.51
C ASN A 264 -23.47 3.09 -27.94
N VAL A 265 -23.85 2.94 -29.22
CA VAL A 265 -25.10 3.52 -29.76
C VAL A 265 -26.32 3.13 -28.92
N GLY A 266 -26.42 1.86 -28.50
CA GLY A 266 -27.53 1.37 -27.68
C GLY A 266 -27.60 1.91 -26.24
N ASP A 267 -26.60 2.67 -25.77
CA ASP A 267 -26.68 3.34 -24.47
C ASP A 267 -27.23 4.77 -24.57
N VAL A 268 -27.45 5.26 -25.78
CA VAL A 268 -28.00 6.59 -26.04
C VAL A 268 -29.51 6.47 -26.23
N GLY A 269 -30.25 6.96 -25.24
CA GLY A 269 -31.69 7.13 -25.35
C GLY A 269 -31.99 8.51 -25.93
N LEU A 270 -32.30 8.56 -27.22
CA LEU A 270 -32.79 9.78 -27.85
C LEU A 270 -34.29 9.95 -27.57
N PRO A 271 -34.76 11.16 -27.29
CA PRO A 271 -36.18 11.41 -27.06
C PRO A 271 -36.96 11.24 -28.37
N GLU A 272 -38.08 10.52 -28.32
CA GLU A 272 -39.00 10.37 -29.46
C GLU A 272 -39.77 11.66 -29.78
N VAL A 273 -39.95 12.52 -28.77
CA VAL A 273 -40.68 13.78 -28.88
C VAL A 273 -39.69 14.93 -28.70
N GLU A 274 -39.72 15.88 -29.63
CA GLU A 274 -38.92 17.09 -29.57
C GLU A 274 -39.17 17.87 -28.27
N GLY A 275 -38.11 18.32 -27.61
CA GLY A 275 -38.19 19.02 -26.31
C GLY A 275 -38.14 18.11 -25.07
N ARG A 276 -38.14 16.78 -25.21
CA ARG A 276 -37.86 15.87 -24.08
C ARG A 276 -36.36 15.64 -23.88
N ASN A 277 -36.01 15.21 -22.67
CA ASN A 277 -34.62 14.94 -22.28
C ASN A 277 -34.15 13.61 -22.87
N GLY A 278 -33.03 13.64 -23.59
CA GLY A 278 -32.27 12.43 -23.89
C GLY A 278 -31.59 11.84 -22.65
N SER A 279 -31.06 10.63 -22.78
CA SER A 279 -30.33 9.97 -21.69
C SER A 279 -29.12 9.17 -22.17
N LEU A 280 -28.11 9.06 -21.30
CA LEU A 280 -26.94 8.21 -21.48
C LEU A 280 -26.88 7.16 -20.38
N ARG A 281 -26.83 5.89 -20.77
CA ARG A 281 -26.70 4.76 -19.85
C ARG A 281 -25.23 4.40 -19.65
N VAL A 282 -24.70 4.65 -18.46
CA VAL A 282 -23.30 4.33 -18.11
C VAL A 282 -23.23 2.92 -17.55
N THR A 283 -22.83 1.96 -18.38
CA THR A 283 -22.71 0.54 -17.98
C THR A 283 -21.28 0.02 -17.98
N ARG A 284 -20.40 0.64 -18.76
CA ARG A 284 -19.02 0.19 -19.00
C ARG A 284 -18.07 1.37 -19.12
N THR A 285 -16.77 1.10 -19.04
CA THR A 285 -15.71 2.05 -19.36
C THR A 285 -14.78 1.45 -20.40
N ARG A 286 -14.20 2.26 -21.28
CA ARG A 286 -13.11 1.82 -22.19
C ARG A 286 -11.91 2.73 -22.02
N ARG A 287 -10.71 2.18 -22.21
CA ARG A 287 -9.49 2.98 -22.30
C ARG A 287 -8.58 2.44 -23.40
N ALA A 288 -7.80 3.33 -24.00
CA ALA A 288 -6.73 2.95 -24.88
C ALA A 288 -5.59 2.29 -24.09
N VAL A 289 -5.11 1.15 -24.57
CA VAL A 289 -3.94 0.41 -24.10
C VAL A 289 -3.03 0.09 -25.28
N ARG A 290 -1.78 -0.28 -25.02
CA ARG A 290 -0.90 -0.78 -26.09
C ARG A 290 -1.55 -2.02 -26.72
N GLY A 291 -1.91 -1.93 -27.99
CA GLY A 291 -2.58 -3.00 -28.73
C GLY A 291 -4.11 -2.90 -28.81
N GLY A 292 -4.74 -1.78 -28.41
CA GLY A 292 -6.16 -1.53 -28.68
C GLY A 292 -6.92 -0.90 -27.51
N PHE A 293 -8.13 -1.40 -27.25
CA PHE A 293 -9.01 -0.90 -26.19
C PHE A 293 -9.32 -1.97 -25.15
N GLU A 294 -9.14 -1.63 -23.88
CA GLU A 294 -9.54 -2.47 -22.75
C GLU A 294 -10.91 -2.02 -22.25
N THR A 295 -11.89 -2.93 -22.26
CA THR A 295 -13.22 -2.68 -21.69
C THR A 295 -13.27 -3.12 -20.23
N GLY A 296 -13.78 -2.26 -19.36
CA GLY A 296 -13.93 -2.50 -17.94
C GLY A 296 -15.31 -2.12 -17.42
N THR A 297 -15.55 -2.43 -16.15
CA THR A 297 -16.75 -1.99 -15.43
C THR A 297 -16.46 -0.72 -14.63
N PRO A 298 -17.47 0.16 -14.43
CA PRO A 298 -17.36 1.27 -13.50
C PRO A 298 -16.87 0.83 -12.11
N LYS A 299 -16.33 1.78 -11.33
CA LYS A 299 -15.65 1.48 -10.06
C LYS A 299 -16.53 0.70 -9.07
N SER A 300 -17.83 0.98 -9.05
CA SER A 300 -18.81 0.32 -8.16
C SER A 300 -20.14 0.06 -8.87
N LYS A 301 -20.99 -0.81 -8.29
CA LYS A 301 -22.38 -1.01 -8.77
C LYS A 301 -23.15 0.30 -8.83
N ARG A 302 -23.02 1.16 -7.81
CA ARG A 302 -23.61 2.51 -7.76
C ARG A 302 -23.10 3.46 -8.85
N SER A 303 -21.96 3.16 -9.47
CA SER A 303 -21.43 3.95 -10.58
C SER A 303 -22.13 3.65 -11.91
N ARG A 304 -22.91 2.56 -12.00
CA ARG A 304 -23.82 2.31 -13.13
C ARG A 304 -25.04 3.19 -12.98
N ARG A 305 -25.21 4.16 -13.87
CA ARG A 305 -26.23 5.20 -13.75
C ARG A 305 -26.74 5.61 -15.12
N THR A 306 -27.95 6.17 -15.14
CA THR A 306 -28.47 6.86 -16.31
C THR A 306 -28.35 8.36 -16.07
N VAL A 307 -27.61 9.04 -16.93
CA VAL A 307 -27.50 10.51 -16.92
C VAL A 307 -28.54 11.06 -17.87
N ARG A 308 -29.37 11.99 -17.42
CA ARG A 308 -30.34 12.67 -18.29
C ARG A 308 -29.73 14.00 -18.74
N PHE A 309 -29.85 14.32 -20.02
CA PHE A 309 -29.52 15.65 -20.50
C PHE A 309 -30.61 16.63 -20.08
N PRO A 310 -30.27 17.91 -19.82
CA PRO A 310 -31.28 18.94 -19.83
C PRO A 310 -31.98 18.96 -21.20
N PRO A 311 -33.27 19.33 -21.28
CA PRO A 311 -33.90 19.54 -22.57
C PRO A 311 -33.10 20.61 -23.32
N LYS A 312 -33.09 20.60 -24.65
CA LYS A 312 -32.67 21.78 -25.40
C LYS A 312 -33.55 22.93 -24.90
N SER A 313 -33.04 23.78 -24.01
CA SER A 313 -33.67 25.07 -23.79
C SER A 313 -33.65 25.75 -25.15
N GLY A 314 -34.81 26.19 -25.63
CA GLY A 314 -34.98 26.84 -26.93
C GLY A 314 -34.26 28.19 -27.07
N GLN A 315 -33.17 28.40 -26.34
CA GLN A 315 -32.31 29.58 -26.36
C GLN A 315 -30.98 29.35 -27.10
N TRP A 316 -30.64 28.12 -27.50
CA TRP A 316 -29.47 27.86 -28.35
C TRP A 316 -29.69 28.21 -29.84
N SER A 317 -30.86 28.73 -30.21
CA SER A 317 -31.25 29.03 -31.60
C SER A 317 -31.53 30.52 -31.90
N ARG A 318 -31.08 31.46 -31.05
CA ARG A 318 -31.11 32.89 -31.39
C ARG A 318 -29.69 33.45 -31.48
N GLY A 319 -28.99 33.07 -32.54
CA GLY A 319 -27.68 33.61 -32.84
C GLY A 319 -27.14 33.15 -34.19
N HIS A 320 -28.02 32.95 -35.19
CA HIS A 320 -27.68 32.79 -36.60
C HIS A 320 -28.97 32.71 -37.44
N ASP A 321 -29.75 33.79 -37.44
CA ASP A 321 -30.63 34.07 -38.59
C ASP A 321 -30.27 35.49 -39.07
N GLY A 322 -29.06 35.59 -39.63
CA GLY A 322 -28.74 36.65 -40.57
C GLY A 322 -29.26 36.19 -41.92
N ARG A 323 -30.48 36.59 -42.25
CA ARG A 323 -30.98 36.58 -43.62
C ARG A 323 -31.12 38.03 -44.06
N ASP A 324 -30.16 38.43 -44.90
CA ASP A 324 -30.41 39.39 -45.97
C ASP A 324 -31.58 38.87 -46.80
N GLN A 325 -32.71 39.55 -46.69
CA GLN A 325 -33.55 40.07 -47.78
C GLN A 325 -34.76 40.79 -47.18
#